data_AF-A0A7S3K824-F1
#
_entry.id   AF-A0A7S3K824-F1
#
_cell.length_a   1.000
_cell.length_b   1.000
_cell.length_c   1.000
_cell.angle_alpha   90.00
_cell.angle_beta   90.00
_cell.angle_gamma   90.00
#
_symmetry.space_group_name_H-M   'P 1'
#
loop_
_entity.id
_entity.type
_entity.pdbx_description
1 polymer ?
#
loop_
_entity_poly.entity_id
_entity_poly.type
_entity_poly.pdbx_seq_one_letter_code
_entity_poly.pdbx_strand_id
1 'polypeptide(L)'
;LLKMDPDNDNSKEITQEDAWALIKAYFQQHGLVSQQISSFDRFLSYTIQDIVAENSIMSIVPEKQYAPGSNENQDRDLRYEIELGQVKVNEKPRFKEYDDKYNVIFPNEA
;
A
#
# COMPACT_ATOMS: atom_id res chain seq x y z
N LEU A 1 -2.24 39.33 -55.92
CA LEU A 1 -1.43 38.09 -55.95
C LEU A 1 -0.88 37.87 -54.55
N LEU A 2 -1.64 37.16 -53.71
CA LEU A 2 -1.17 36.68 -52.41
C LEU A 2 -0.19 35.53 -52.71
N LYS A 3 1.07 35.66 -52.33
CA LYS A 3 1.98 34.50 -52.31
C LYS A 3 1.55 33.65 -51.12
N MET A 4 0.97 32.49 -51.40
CA MET A 4 0.81 31.43 -50.42
C MET A 4 2.22 30.97 -50.04
N ASP A 5 2.64 31.19 -48.80
CA ASP A 5 3.87 30.60 -48.28
C ASP A 5 3.73 29.06 -48.29
N PRO A 6 4.66 28.32 -48.91
CA PRO A 6 4.56 26.86 -49.02
C PRO A 6 4.88 26.11 -47.70
N ASP A 7 5.19 26.81 -46.61
CA ASP A 7 5.54 26.20 -45.33
C ASP A 7 4.33 26.09 -44.38
N ASN A 8 3.23 25.49 -44.86
CA ASN A 8 2.22 24.97 -43.94
C ASN A 8 2.74 23.65 -43.36
N ASP A 9 3.54 23.76 -42.30
CA ASP A 9 4.19 22.69 -41.51
C ASP A 9 3.19 21.80 -40.74
N ASN A 10 2.06 21.43 -41.38
CA ASN A 10 1.03 20.54 -40.85
C ASN A 10 1.00 19.17 -41.57
N SER A 11 1.98 18.89 -42.44
CA SER A 11 2.11 17.62 -43.16
C SER A 11 3.47 16.94 -42.96
N LYS A 12 4.15 17.16 -41.83
CA LYS A 12 5.24 16.27 -41.43
C LYS A 12 4.62 14.95 -41.00
N GLU A 13 4.65 13.97 -41.89
CA GLU A 13 4.29 12.60 -41.55
C GLU A 13 5.14 12.14 -40.36
N ILE A 14 4.48 11.58 -39.34
CA ILE A 14 5.15 11.04 -38.16
C ILE A 14 6.08 9.92 -38.62
N THR A 15 7.38 10.11 -38.41
CA THR A 15 8.40 9.13 -38.78
C THR A 15 8.51 8.04 -37.72
N GLN A 16 9.19 6.93 -38.06
CA GLN A 16 9.51 5.89 -37.07
C GLN A 16 10.40 6.43 -35.93
N GLU A 17 11.24 7.43 -36.21
CA GLU A 17 12.08 8.07 -35.18
C GLU A 17 11.25 8.86 -34.17
N ASP A 18 10.17 9.52 -34.64
CA ASP A 18 9.22 10.22 -33.78
C ASP A 18 8.45 9.25 -32.87
N ALA A 19 8.09 8.07 -33.37
CA ALA A 19 7.48 7.02 -32.56
C ALA A 19 8.42 6.54 -31.43
N TRP A 20 9.72 6.38 -31.72
CA TRP A 20 10.71 6.07 -30.68
C TRP A 20 10.92 7.22 -29.70
N ALA A 21 10.84 8.48 -30.15
CA ALA A 21 10.89 9.64 -29.26
C ALA A 21 9.70 9.66 -28.29
N LEU A 22 8.50 9.37 -28.77
CA LEU A 22 7.29 9.24 -27.95
C LEU A 22 7.42 8.11 -26.92
N ILE A 23 7.89 6.93 -27.34
CA ILE A 23 8.10 5.79 -26.44
C ILE A 23 9.12 6.14 -25.34
N LYS A 24 10.22 6.81 -25.70
CA LYS A 24 11.22 7.27 -24.72
C LYS A 24 10.64 8.30 -23.75
N ALA A 25 9.86 9.27 -24.24
CA ALA A 25 9.20 10.25 -23.39
C ALA A 25 8.23 9.60 -22.40
N TYR A 26 7.45 8.61 -22.86
CA TYR A 26 6.54 7.84 -22.00
C TYR A 26 7.29 7.11 -20.88
N PHE A 27 8.38 6.39 -21.21
CA PHE A 27 9.18 5.68 -20.20
C PHE A 27 9.99 6.61 -19.29
N GLN A 28 10.36 7.81 -19.74
CA GLN A 28 10.98 8.81 -18.86
C GLN A 28 10.01 9.32 -17.80
N GLN A 29 8.74 9.53 -18.17
CA GLN A 29 7.72 10.01 -17.24
C GLN A 29 7.20 8.90 -16.31
N HIS A 30 6.95 7.72 -16.85
CA HIS A 30 6.29 6.64 -16.11
C HIS A 30 7.26 5.56 -15.61
N GLY A 31 8.52 5.53 -16.04
CA GLY A 31 9.46 4.45 -15.74
C GLY A 31 9.11 3.13 -16.43
N LEU A 32 10.05 2.19 -16.45
CA LEU A 32 9.72 0.78 -16.66
C LEU A 32 9.29 0.21 -15.30
N VAL A 33 8.15 -0.49 -15.25
CA VAL A 33 7.63 -1.17 -14.04
C VAL A 33 6.86 -0.28 -13.03
N SER A 34 6.35 0.89 -13.43
CA SER A 34 5.50 1.71 -12.54
C SER A 34 4.22 1.03 -12.08
N GLN A 35 3.64 0.14 -12.88
CA GLN A 35 2.37 -0.52 -12.50
C GLN A 35 2.50 -1.34 -11.22
N GLN A 36 3.66 -2.00 -11.00
CA GLN A 36 3.90 -2.80 -9.80
C GLN A 36 4.14 -1.93 -8.58
N ILE A 37 4.88 -0.82 -8.74
CA ILE A 37 5.09 0.15 -7.66
C ILE A 37 3.73 0.78 -7.29
N SER A 38 2.95 1.22 -8.27
CA SER A 38 1.63 1.80 -8.06
C SER A 38 0.63 0.83 -7.43
N SER A 39 0.66 -0.46 -7.78
CA SER A 39 -0.22 -1.44 -7.15
C SER A 39 0.17 -1.70 -5.70
N PHE A 40 1.47 -1.77 -5.41
CA PHE A 40 2.00 -1.91 -4.06
C PHE A 40 1.69 -0.68 -3.19
N ASP A 41 1.91 0.53 -3.70
CA ASP A 41 1.59 1.77 -2.99
C ASP A 41 0.09 1.89 -2.69
N ARG A 42 -0.75 1.52 -3.66
CA ARG A 42 -2.21 1.46 -3.47
C ARG A 42 -2.57 0.43 -2.41
N PHE A 43 -1.95 -0.73 -2.43
CA PHE A 43 -2.19 -1.80 -1.46
C PHE A 43 -1.86 -1.33 -0.03
N LEU A 44 -0.68 -0.72 0.17
CA LEU A 44 -0.28 -0.21 1.49
C LEU A 44 -1.18 0.93 1.99
N SER A 45 -1.59 1.82 1.09
CA SER A 45 -2.32 3.04 1.46
C SER A 45 -3.79 2.82 1.74
N TYR A 46 -4.43 1.90 1.01
CA TYR A 46 -5.88 1.71 1.05
C TYR A 46 -6.26 0.28 1.43
N THR A 47 -5.77 -0.71 0.69
CA THR A 47 -6.24 -2.09 0.82
C THR A 47 -5.99 -2.67 2.21
N ILE A 48 -4.86 -2.37 2.85
CA ILE A 48 -4.60 -2.81 4.23
C ILE A 48 -5.60 -2.19 5.21
N GLN A 49 -5.90 -0.90 5.06
CA GLN A 49 -6.85 -0.22 5.93
C GLN A 49 -8.27 -0.74 5.74
N ASP A 50 -8.66 -1.05 4.50
CA ASP A 50 -9.95 -1.65 4.17
C ASP A 50 -10.09 -3.03 4.83
N ILE A 51 -9.06 -3.89 4.70
CA ILE A 51 -9.04 -5.22 5.33
C ILE A 51 -9.16 -5.15 6.85
N VAL A 52 -8.47 -4.20 7.49
CA VAL A 52 -8.54 -4.01 8.95
C VAL A 52 -9.89 -3.46 9.37
N ALA A 53 -10.47 -2.54 8.60
CA ALA A 53 -11.80 -2.00 8.88
C ALA A 53 -12.90 -3.08 8.78
N GLU A 54 -12.81 -3.96 7.77
CA GLU A 54 -13.72 -5.11 7.59
C GLU A 54 -13.70 -6.06 8.79
N ASN A 55 -12.55 -6.21 9.45
CA ASN A 55 -12.34 -7.11 10.59
C ASN A 55 -12.08 -6.35 11.90
N SER A 56 -12.61 -5.14 12.02
CA SER A 56 -12.24 -4.18 13.08
C SER A 56 -12.66 -4.64 14.47
N ILE A 57 -13.80 -5.32 14.61
CA ILE A 57 -14.37 -5.67 15.92
C ILE A 57 -14.17 -7.15 16.21
N MET A 58 -13.46 -7.44 17.29
CA MET A 58 -13.29 -8.78 17.85
C MET A 58 -13.91 -8.86 19.24
N SER A 59 -14.74 -9.86 19.48
CA SER A 59 -15.40 -10.06 20.77
C SER A 59 -14.95 -11.38 21.38
N ILE A 60 -14.40 -11.33 22.59
CA ILE A 60 -13.98 -12.50 23.35
C ILE A 60 -14.93 -12.65 24.54
N VAL A 61 -15.60 -13.80 24.59
CA VAL A 61 -16.42 -14.22 25.73
C VAL A 61 -15.66 -15.35 26.43
N PRO A 62 -15.21 -15.18 27.68
CA PRO A 62 -14.54 -16.23 28.43
C PRO A 62 -15.46 -17.45 28.58
N GLU A 63 -14.91 -18.65 28.39
CA GLU A 63 -15.62 -19.87 28.72
C GLU A 63 -15.82 -19.97 30.24
N LYS A 64 -16.96 -20.53 30.63
CA LYS A 64 -17.32 -20.71 32.04
C LYS A 64 -16.35 -21.70 32.69
N GLN A 65 -15.45 -21.21 33.54
CA GLN A 65 -14.64 -22.06 34.40
C GLN A 65 -15.42 -22.31 35.69
N TYR A 66 -16.00 -23.50 35.85
CA TYR A 66 -16.58 -23.92 37.13
C TYR A 66 -15.44 -24.21 38.11
N ALA A 67 -15.05 -23.21 38.91
CA ALA A 67 -14.22 -23.40 40.08
C ALA A 67 -15.13 -23.53 41.31
N PRO A 68 -15.05 -24.60 42.11
CA PRO A 68 -15.83 -24.71 43.34
C PRO A 68 -15.42 -23.59 44.31
N GLY A 69 -16.31 -22.63 44.54
CA GLY A 69 -16.11 -21.49 45.46
C GLY A 69 -15.93 -20.12 44.79
N SER A 70 -15.92 -20.01 43.46
CA SER A 70 -15.97 -18.70 42.79
C SER A 70 -17.40 -18.15 42.77
N ASN A 71 -17.53 -16.83 42.95
CA ASN A 71 -18.82 -16.14 42.93
C ASN A 71 -19.48 -16.30 41.54
N GLU A 72 -20.44 -17.24 41.43
CA GLU A 72 -21.12 -17.63 40.19
C GLU A 72 -21.80 -16.47 39.43
N ASN A 73 -21.87 -15.27 40.00
CA ASN A 73 -22.50 -14.10 39.40
C ASN A 73 -21.53 -13.13 38.69
N GLN A 74 -20.23 -13.19 38.95
CA GLN A 74 -19.27 -12.23 38.37
C GLN A 74 -18.75 -12.64 36.98
N ASP A 75 -18.58 -13.93 36.73
CA ASP A 75 -18.04 -14.43 35.46
C ASP A 75 -19.09 -14.55 34.34
N ARG A 76 -20.38 -14.31 34.63
CA ARG A 76 -21.47 -14.60 33.69
C ARG A 76 -21.62 -13.59 32.54
N ASP A 77 -21.10 -12.38 32.70
CA ASP A 77 -21.33 -11.28 31.76
C ASP A 77 -20.03 -10.58 31.28
N LEU A 78 -18.86 -11.17 31.55
CA LEU A 78 -17.60 -10.61 31.08
C LEU A 78 -17.48 -10.77 29.55
N ARG A 79 -17.45 -9.64 28.84
CA ARG A 79 -17.20 -9.57 27.40
C ARG A 79 -16.06 -8.59 27.15
N TYR A 80 -15.03 -9.05 26.46
CA TYR A 80 -13.95 -8.19 25.97
C TYR A 80 -14.23 -7.84 24.52
N GLU A 81 -14.13 -6.57 24.18
CA GLU A 81 -14.26 -6.08 22.81
C GLU A 81 -12.93 -5.41 22.42
N ILE A 82 -12.40 -5.83 21.27
CA ILE A 82 -11.17 -5.31 20.68
C ILE A 82 -11.58 -4.60 19.40
N GLU A 83 -11.25 -3.32 19.31
CA GLU A 83 -11.45 -2.52 18.10
C GLU A 83 -10.08 -2.21 17.46
N LEU A 84 -9.90 -2.64 16.22
CA LEU A 84 -8.70 -2.35 15.43
C LEU A 84 -8.89 -0.99 14.74
N GLY A 85 -8.03 -0.04 15.10
CA GLY A 85 -8.03 1.32 14.55
C GLY A 85 -7.16 1.47 13.31
N GLN A 86 -6.60 2.67 13.15
CA GLN A 86 -5.82 3.03 11.97
C GLN A 86 -4.46 2.31 11.89
N VAL A 87 -4.18 1.71 10.74
CA VAL A 87 -2.92 1.01 10.48
C VAL A 87 -1.81 2.00 10.14
N LYS A 88 -0.61 1.75 10.66
CA LYS A 88 0.60 2.48 10.30
C LYS A 88 1.66 1.48 9.82
N VAL A 89 2.19 1.74 8.63
CA VAL A 89 3.33 1.01 8.08
C VAL A 89 4.55 1.91 8.16
N ASN A 90 5.70 1.34 8.49
CA ASN A 90 6.94 2.09 8.50
C ASN A 90 7.36 2.43 7.07
N GLU A 91 7.82 3.66 6.86
CA GLU A 91 8.31 4.12 5.55
C GLU A 91 9.52 3.31 5.05
N LYS A 92 10.32 2.75 5.97
CA LYS A 92 11.53 1.98 5.66
C LYS A 92 11.48 0.58 6.27
N PRO A 93 11.92 -0.47 5.55
CA PRO A 93 12.11 -1.80 6.12
C PRO A 93 13.07 -1.77 7.31
N ARG A 94 12.74 -2.48 8.39
CA ARG A 94 13.59 -2.56 9.59
C ARG A 94 13.77 -4.01 10.03
N PHE A 95 14.97 -4.37 10.46
CA PHE A 95 15.29 -5.63 11.12
C PHE A 95 15.28 -5.43 12.63
N LYS A 96 14.88 -6.47 13.38
CA LYS A 96 15.06 -6.51 14.83
C LYS A 96 16.28 -7.37 15.15
N GLU A 97 17.32 -6.76 15.71
CA GLU A 97 18.55 -7.47 16.11
C GLU A 97 18.40 -8.17 17.47
N TYR A 98 19.40 -8.97 17.83
CA TYR A 98 19.45 -9.71 19.10
C TYR A 98 19.47 -8.80 20.34
N ASP A 99 19.89 -7.54 20.18
CA ASP A 99 19.92 -6.52 21.23
C ASP A 99 18.60 -5.73 21.35
N ASP A 100 17.51 -6.23 20.74
CA ASP A 100 16.19 -5.60 20.69
C ASP A 100 16.14 -4.24 19.97
N LYS A 101 17.21 -3.83 19.27
CA LYS A 101 17.20 -2.60 18.45
C LYS A 101 16.65 -2.85 17.05
N TYR A 102 16.08 -1.80 16.49
CA TYR A 102 15.57 -1.78 15.12
C TYR A 102 16.50 -0.96 14.22
N ASN A 103 17.10 -1.61 13.23
CA ASN A 103 17.94 -0.97 12.21
C ASN A 103 17.25 -1.01 10.85
N VAL A 104 17.46 0.03 10.03
CA VAL A 104 16.98 0.05 8.64
C VAL A 104 17.83 -0.91 7.81
N ILE A 105 17.17 -1.74 7.00
CA ILE A 105 17.84 -2.67 6.07
C ILE A 105 17.81 -2.06 4.68
N PHE A 106 18.93 -2.14 3.96
CA PHE A 106 18.96 -1.81 2.53
C PHE A 106 18.71 -3.06 1.66
N PRO A 107 18.22 -2.92 0.41
CA PRO A 107 17.88 -4.08 -0.42
C PRO A 107 19.00 -5.09 -0.66
N ASN A 108 20.26 -4.68 -0.57
CA ASN A 108 21.45 -5.52 -0.70
C ASN A 108 21.84 -6.26 0.59
N GLU A 109 21.21 -5.93 1.72
CA GLU A 109 21.48 -6.48 3.05
C GLU A 109 20.35 -7.42 3.54
N ALA A 110 19.28 -7.53 2.76
CA ALA A 110 18.10 -8.33 3.05
C ALA A 110 18.29 -9.81 2.72
#